data_AF-A0A1V6MQW6-F1
#
_entry.id   AF-A0A1V6MQW6-F1
#
_cell.length_a   1.000
_cell.length_b   1.000
_cell.length_c   1.000
_cell.angle_alpha   90.00
_cell.angle_beta   90.00
_cell.angle_gamma   90.00
#
_symmetry.space_group_name_H-M   'P 1'
#
loop_
_entity.id
_entity.type
_entity.pdbx_description
1 polymer ?
#
loop_
_entity_poly.entity_id
_entity_poly.type
_entity_poly.pdbx_seq_one_letter_code
_entity_poly.pdbx_strand_id
1 'polypeptide(L)'
;MSAEFGDRTGKQGRISQWLRGRRPKEAAGDDGREALLLAAAEAGLPLAPAAHPVSGYRCSCDRVGCPTPGRHPLSFAWHTQSTTDRAQIERWARHQPQANFITATGTTHDVLDVPLEAGREALERLLAAGVQVGPVAESDDGRMLFFTLTRGTPEVEDEWWPCELDCHPETMDEHPGLRWHCRGSYVLVPPARLPGDDGQAMHWFRGLEHPLPDPLTLLEPLTDACAKYAGEDQATETWPTRH
;
A
#
# COMPACT_ATOMS: atom_id res chain seq x y z
N MET A 1 51.40 -45.47 5.30
CA MET A 1 50.10 -46.00 4.82
C MET A 1 49.04 -45.21 5.58
N SER A 2 48.67 -44.04 5.06
CA SER A 2 47.39 -43.77 4.35
C SER A 2 46.25 -43.58 5.35
N ALA A 3 45.84 -42.32 5.62
CA ALA A 3 44.62 -41.65 5.12
C ALA A 3 43.33 -42.35 5.63
N GLU A 4 42.33 -41.70 6.22
CA GLU A 4 41.52 -40.63 5.63
C GLU A 4 40.77 -39.76 6.66
N PHE A 5 40.43 -38.55 6.18
CA PHE A 5 39.57 -37.54 6.79
C PHE A 5 38.11 -38.01 6.87
N GLY A 6 37.45 -37.70 7.99
CA GLY A 6 36.01 -37.85 8.18
C GLY A 6 35.36 -36.52 8.53
N ASP A 7 34.90 -35.83 7.49
CA ASP A 7 34.07 -34.63 7.50
C ASP A 7 32.70 -34.89 8.17
N ARG A 8 32.21 -33.95 9.01
CA ARG A 8 30.82 -33.90 9.49
C ARG A 8 30.28 -32.47 9.39
N THR A 9 30.06 -32.08 8.15
CA THR A 9 29.05 -31.15 7.64
C THR A 9 27.80 -30.95 8.52
N GLY A 10 27.54 -29.68 8.81
CA GLY A 10 26.29 -28.96 8.48
C GLY A 10 24.96 -29.55 8.93
N LYS A 11 24.47 -29.12 10.10
CA LYS A 11 23.02 -29.06 10.38
C LYS A 11 22.50 -27.68 10.00
N GLN A 12 22.40 -27.42 8.71
CA GLN A 12 21.53 -26.39 8.16
C GLN A 12 20.34 -27.06 7.49
N GLY A 13 19.15 -26.50 7.73
CA GLY A 13 17.96 -26.84 6.97
C GLY A 13 16.83 -27.28 7.87
N ARG A 14 15.95 -26.34 8.22
CA ARG A 14 14.50 -26.54 8.42
C ARG A 14 13.67 -25.27 8.66
N ILE A 15 14.11 -24.09 8.19
CA ILE A 15 13.35 -22.84 8.36
C ILE A 15 13.01 -22.13 7.03
N SER A 16 13.57 -22.51 5.88
CA SER A 16 13.43 -21.72 4.63
C SER A 16 12.45 -22.28 3.58
N GLN A 17 11.38 -22.98 3.98
CA GLN A 17 10.41 -23.54 3.01
C GLN A 17 9.01 -22.93 3.06
N TRP A 18 8.70 -22.07 4.03
CA TRP A 18 7.39 -21.41 4.13
C TRP A 18 7.33 -20.02 3.46
N LEU A 19 8.48 -19.43 3.12
CA LEU A 19 8.59 -18.15 2.40
C LEU A 19 8.37 -18.25 0.87
N ARG A 20 8.00 -19.43 0.34
CA ARG A 20 7.49 -19.52 -1.04
C ARG A 20 5.97 -19.50 -1.01
N GLY A 21 5.45 -18.33 -0.63
CA GLY A 21 4.07 -17.92 -0.84
C GLY A 21 3.72 -18.14 -2.30
N ARG A 22 2.81 -19.09 -2.49
CA ARG A 22 2.24 -19.52 -3.76
C ARG A 22 1.57 -18.29 -4.40
N ARG A 23 2.21 -17.66 -5.39
CA ARG A 23 1.59 -16.66 -6.27
C ARG A 23 0.25 -17.26 -6.75
N PRO A 24 -0.91 -16.70 -6.40
CA PRO A 24 -2.18 -17.18 -6.93
C PRO A 24 -2.12 -17.02 -8.44
N LYS A 25 -2.19 -18.15 -9.14
CA LYS A 25 -2.31 -18.21 -10.60
C LYS A 25 -3.60 -17.49 -10.98
N GLU A 26 -3.44 -16.41 -11.74
CA GLU A 26 -4.44 -15.61 -12.44
C GLU A 26 -5.87 -16.20 -12.44
N ALA A 27 -6.71 -15.70 -11.55
CA ALA A 27 -8.14 -15.60 -11.82
C ALA A 27 -8.36 -14.29 -12.58
N ALA A 28 -7.91 -14.23 -13.83
CA ALA A 28 -8.27 -13.16 -14.76
C ALA A 28 -9.70 -13.39 -15.23
N GLY A 29 -10.64 -13.22 -14.30
CA GLY A 29 -12.07 -13.12 -14.51
C GLY A 29 -12.60 -11.97 -13.66
N ASP A 30 -13.58 -11.25 -14.18
CA ASP A 30 -14.26 -10.11 -13.54
C ASP A 30 -14.72 -10.43 -12.10
N ASP A 31 -15.05 -11.71 -11.84
CA ASP A 31 -15.53 -12.26 -10.57
C ASP A 31 -14.62 -12.00 -9.36
N GLY A 32 -13.30 -11.83 -9.56
CA GLY A 32 -12.36 -11.60 -8.46
C GLY A 32 -12.29 -10.15 -7.98
N ARG A 33 -12.44 -9.19 -8.90
CA ARG A 33 -12.31 -7.75 -8.59
C ARG A 33 -13.49 -7.25 -7.78
N GLU A 34 -14.72 -7.57 -8.18
CA GLU A 34 -15.93 -7.20 -7.43
C GLU A 34 -15.85 -7.76 -6.00
N ALA A 35 -15.43 -9.02 -5.83
CA ALA A 35 -15.27 -9.62 -4.51
C ALA A 35 -14.25 -8.90 -3.61
N LEU A 36 -13.10 -8.48 -4.17
CA LEU A 36 -12.09 -7.73 -3.41
C LEU A 36 -12.58 -6.34 -2.98
N LEU A 37 -13.34 -5.65 -3.84
CA LEU A 37 -13.94 -4.35 -3.50
C LEU A 37 -15.00 -4.50 -2.41
N LEU A 38 -15.83 -5.54 -2.49
CA LEU A 38 -16.81 -5.84 -1.46
C LEU A 38 -16.15 -6.21 -0.13
N ALA A 39 -15.07 -7.02 -0.16
CA ALA A 39 -14.30 -7.32 1.04
C ALA A 39 -13.70 -6.06 1.69
N ALA A 40 -13.21 -5.10 0.89
CA ALA A 40 -12.70 -3.83 1.40
C ALA A 40 -13.80 -3.00 2.07
N ALA A 41 -14.99 -2.94 1.47
CA ALA A 41 -16.13 -2.25 2.06
C ALA A 41 -16.66 -2.94 3.33
N GLU A 42 -16.70 -4.27 3.36
CA GLU A 42 -17.03 -5.07 4.54
C GLU A 42 -16.02 -4.87 5.69
N ALA A 43 -14.75 -4.61 5.35
CA ALA A 43 -13.70 -4.21 6.29
C ALA A 43 -13.79 -2.73 6.73
N GLY A 44 -14.80 -1.99 6.28
CA GLY A 44 -15.04 -0.59 6.68
C GLY A 44 -14.25 0.46 5.90
N LEU A 45 -13.68 0.09 4.75
CA LEU A 45 -12.97 1.02 3.86
C LEU A 45 -13.97 1.67 2.89
N PRO A 46 -14.27 2.98 3.00
CA PRO A 46 -15.22 3.65 2.12
C PRO A 46 -14.60 3.88 0.74
N LEU A 47 -15.23 3.33 -0.31
CA LEU A 47 -14.69 3.30 -1.66
C LEU A 47 -15.31 4.35 -2.59
N ALA A 48 -14.51 4.89 -3.51
CA ALA A 48 -14.99 5.67 -4.64
C ALA A 48 -14.26 5.30 -5.95
N PRO A 49 -14.90 5.43 -7.13
CA PRO A 49 -14.25 5.18 -8.41
C PRO A 49 -13.09 6.14 -8.69
N ALA A 50 -12.02 5.58 -9.25
CA ALA A 50 -10.82 6.30 -9.64
C ALA A 50 -10.46 6.03 -11.10
N ALA A 51 -9.71 6.97 -11.67
CA ALA A 51 -9.13 6.83 -12.99
C ALA A 51 -8.26 5.57 -13.05
N HIS A 52 -8.08 5.02 -14.25
CA HIS A 52 -7.22 3.86 -14.47
C HIS A 52 -6.18 4.17 -15.55
N PRO A 53 -5.03 3.47 -15.52
CA PRO A 53 -4.03 3.62 -16.57
C PRO A 53 -4.57 3.09 -17.90
N VAL A 54 -4.18 3.79 -18.97
CA VAL A 54 -4.39 3.44 -20.38
C VAL A 54 -3.02 3.25 -21.02
N SER A 55 -2.94 2.48 -22.10
CA SER A 55 -1.69 2.17 -22.80
C SER A 55 -0.81 3.40 -23.08
N GLY A 56 0.51 3.23 -22.94
CA GLY A 56 1.48 4.29 -23.16
C GLY A 56 1.40 5.43 -22.13
N TYR A 57 1.34 5.07 -20.84
CA TYR A 57 1.35 6.00 -19.69
C TYR A 57 0.22 7.05 -19.71
N ARG A 58 -0.89 6.77 -20.40
CA ARG A 58 -2.06 7.67 -20.44
C ARG A 58 -3.00 7.40 -19.28
N CYS A 59 -3.84 8.38 -18.99
CA CYS A 59 -4.88 8.30 -17.97
C CYS A 59 -6.26 8.22 -18.63
N SER A 60 -7.19 7.48 -18.03
CA SER A 60 -8.59 7.42 -18.45
C SER A 60 -9.40 8.71 -18.22
N CYS A 61 -8.77 9.78 -17.73
CA CYS A 61 -9.42 11.07 -17.47
C CYS A 61 -9.36 12.05 -18.64
N ASP A 62 -8.80 11.61 -19.79
CA ASP A 62 -8.63 12.38 -21.03
C ASP A 62 -7.80 13.67 -20.91
N ARG A 63 -7.25 13.97 -19.73
CA ARG A 63 -6.33 15.10 -19.52
C ARG A 63 -4.98 14.81 -20.14
N VAL A 64 -4.59 15.62 -21.13
CA VAL A 64 -3.23 15.66 -21.67
C VAL A 64 -2.28 16.09 -20.55
N GLY A 65 -1.23 15.30 -20.30
CA GLY A 65 -0.28 15.56 -19.21
C GLY A 65 -0.88 15.38 -17.82
N CYS A 66 -1.73 14.37 -17.61
CA CYS A 66 -2.20 13.99 -16.28
C CYS A 66 -0.97 13.74 -15.36
N PRO A 67 -0.87 14.44 -14.21
CA PRO A 67 0.29 14.33 -13.33
C PRO A 67 0.35 12.98 -12.59
N THR A 68 -0.80 12.35 -12.36
CA THR A 68 -0.92 11.08 -11.62
C THR A 68 -1.77 10.06 -12.39
N PRO A 69 -1.28 9.54 -13.54
CA PRO A 69 -2.08 8.69 -14.40
C PRO A 69 -2.67 7.49 -13.64
N GLY A 70 -3.98 7.30 -13.73
CA GLY A 70 -4.67 6.17 -13.11
C GLY A 70 -4.71 6.14 -11.57
N ARG A 71 -4.32 7.22 -10.89
CA ARG A 71 -4.20 7.25 -9.42
C ARG A 71 -5.14 8.22 -8.71
N HIS A 72 -5.93 8.99 -9.46
CA HIS A 72 -6.80 10.01 -8.90
C HIS A 72 -8.28 9.62 -8.98
N PRO A 73 -9.13 10.10 -8.06
CA PRO A 73 -10.58 9.93 -8.11
C PRO A 73 -11.17 10.49 -9.41
N LEU A 74 -12.30 9.92 -9.86
CA LEU A 74 -13.03 10.45 -11.03
C LEU A 74 -13.82 11.72 -10.72
N SER A 75 -14.21 11.91 -9.46
CA SER A 75 -15.06 13.00 -9.00
C SER A 75 -14.32 13.87 -8.01
N PHE A 76 -14.42 15.19 -8.14
CA PHE A 76 -13.90 16.12 -7.12
C PHE A 76 -14.64 16.01 -5.78
N ALA A 77 -15.87 15.46 -5.78
CA ALA A 77 -16.65 15.20 -4.58
C ALA A 77 -16.38 13.82 -3.97
N TRP A 78 -15.25 13.17 -4.33
CA TRP A 78 -14.90 11.82 -3.92
C TRP A 78 -15.04 11.61 -2.41
N HIS A 79 -14.61 12.57 -1.58
CA HIS A 79 -14.68 12.44 -0.12
C HIS A 79 -16.11 12.21 0.38
N THR A 80 -17.09 12.91 -0.18
CA THR A 80 -18.52 12.75 0.16
C THR A 80 -19.20 11.60 -0.56
N GLN A 81 -18.60 11.10 -1.64
CA GLN A 81 -19.14 10.02 -2.46
C GLN A 81 -18.59 8.64 -2.08
N SER A 82 -17.47 8.59 -1.36
CA SER A 82 -16.91 7.35 -0.85
C SER A 82 -17.90 6.65 0.07
N THR A 83 -18.07 5.34 -0.12
CA THR A 83 -19.13 4.58 0.56
C THR A 83 -18.74 3.13 0.77
N THR A 84 -19.33 2.49 1.78
CA THR A 84 -19.29 1.04 2.01
C THR A 84 -20.58 0.35 1.54
N ASP A 85 -21.51 1.08 0.91
CA ASP A 85 -22.76 0.52 0.41
C ASP A 85 -22.50 -0.51 -0.71
N ARG A 86 -22.87 -1.76 -0.43
CA ARG A 86 -22.68 -2.90 -1.33
C ARG A 86 -23.29 -2.67 -2.71
N ALA A 87 -24.55 -2.22 -2.77
CA ALA A 87 -25.27 -2.06 -4.03
C ALA A 87 -24.65 -0.96 -4.92
N GLN A 88 -24.14 0.09 -4.30
CA GLN A 88 -23.38 1.15 -4.94
C GLN A 88 -22.07 0.65 -5.53
N ILE A 89 -21.31 -0.13 -4.77
CA ILE A 89 -20.01 -0.68 -5.20
C ILE A 89 -20.19 -1.70 -6.33
N GLU A 90 -21.13 -2.65 -6.20
CA GLU A 90 -21.46 -3.60 -7.27
C GLU A 90 -21.86 -2.87 -8.56
N ARG A 91 -22.68 -1.80 -8.44
CA ARG A 91 -23.07 -0.99 -9.59
C ARG A 91 -21.86 -0.34 -10.25
N TRP A 92 -20.95 0.27 -9.49
CA TRP A 92 -19.74 0.86 -10.04
C TRP A 92 -18.83 -0.18 -10.69
N ALA A 93 -18.60 -1.31 -10.02
CA ALA A 93 -17.75 -2.39 -10.52
C ALA A 93 -18.23 -2.89 -11.89
N ARG A 94 -19.53 -3.15 -12.03
CA ARG A 94 -20.16 -3.66 -13.27
C ARG A 94 -20.20 -2.64 -14.40
N HIS A 95 -20.52 -1.38 -14.11
CA HIS A 95 -20.64 -0.34 -15.15
C HIS A 95 -19.28 0.25 -15.54
N GLN A 96 -18.26 0.10 -14.69
CA GLN A 96 -16.91 0.59 -14.92
C GLN A 96 -15.88 -0.52 -14.65
N PRO A 97 -15.84 -1.58 -15.48
CA PRO A 97 -14.99 -2.76 -15.26
C PRO A 97 -13.50 -2.43 -15.27
N GLN A 98 -13.10 -1.30 -15.86
CA GLN A 98 -11.71 -0.87 -15.91
C GLN A 98 -11.34 0.11 -14.81
N ALA A 99 -12.28 0.76 -14.12
CA ALA A 99 -11.93 1.77 -13.12
C ALA A 99 -11.05 1.22 -11.99
N ASN A 100 -10.12 2.01 -11.50
CA ASN A 100 -9.55 1.74 -10.19
C ASN A 100 -10.54 2.19 -9.11
N PHE A 101 -10.23 1.87 -7.86
CA PHE A 101 -10.95 2.42 -6.71
C PHE A 101 -9.95 3.00 -5.73
N ILE A 102 -10.36 4.08 -5.07
CA ILE A 102 -9.66 4.64 -3.91
C ILE A 102 -10.47 4.38 -2.66
N THR A 103 -9.81 4.47 -1.52
CA THR A 103 -10.43 4.58 -0.21
C THR A 103 -10.15 5.95 0.39
N ALA A 104 -11.17 6.60 0.94
CA ALA A 104 -11.00 7.88 1.64
C ALA A 104 -10.48 7.64 3.07
N THR A 105 -9.32 8.19 3.40
CA THR A 105 -8.66 8.03 4.71
C THR A 105 -9.09 9.11 5.71
N GLY A 106 -8.77 8.93 6.98
CA GLY A 106 -9.04 9.92 8.04
C GLY A 106 -10.48 9.97 8.55
N THR A 107 -11.28 8.95 8.25
CA THR A 107 -12.62 8.77 8.83
C THR A 107 -12.71 7.46 9.62
N THR A 108 -12.42 6.33 8.98
CA THR A 108 -12.45 5.00 9.62
C THR A 108 -11.06 4.40 9.80
N HIS A 109 -10.14 4.78 8.92
CA HIS A 109 -8.79 4.25 8.84
C HIS A 109 -7.84 5.33 8.33
N ASP A 110 -6.57 5.20 8.68
CA ASP A 110 -5.47 5.92 8.06
C ASP A 110 -4.52 4.91 7.39
N VAL A 111 -3.65 5.40 6.50
CA VAL A 111 -2.66 4.57 5.82
C VAL A 111 -1.26 5.14 5.99
N LEU A 112 -0.34 4.31 6.48
CA LEU A 112 1.09 4.59 6.51
C LEU A 112 1.71 4.01 5.24
N ASP A 113 2.12 4.88 4.32
CA ASP A 113 2.75 4.54 3.05
C ASP A 113 4.27 4.72 3.16
N VAL A 114 5.02 3.66 2.88
CA VAL A 114 6.50 3.61 3.03
C VAL A 114 7.16 2.97 1.81
N PRO A 115 8.47 3.18 1.58
CA PRO A 115 9.21 2.43 0.56
C PRO A 115 9.09 0.91 0.80
N LEU A 116 8.94 0.14 -0.28
CA LEU A 116 8.64 -1.30 -0.21
C LEU A 116 9.64 -2.08 0.65
N GLU A 117 10.94 -1.86 0.44
CA GLU A 117 11.98 -2.58 1.17
C GLU A 117 12.00 -2.21 2.66
N ALA A 118 11.86 -0.92 2.99
CA ALA A 118 11.72 -0.46 4.37
C ALA A 118 10.46 -1.05 5.05
N GLY A 119 9.34 -1.08 4.33
CA GLY A 119 8.09 -1.66 4.82
C GLY A 119 8.21 -3.16 5.12
N ARG A 120 8.87 -3.93 4.24
CA ARG A 120 9.11 -5.36 4.44
C ARG A 120 9.98 -5.63 5.67
N GLU A 121 11.09 -4.90 5.81
CA GLU A 121 11.95 -5.00 6.99
C GLU A 121 11.18 -4.70 8.28
N ALA A 122 10.41 -3.60 8.30
CA ALA A 122 9.61 -3.22 9.46
C ALA A 122 8.55 -4.27 9.79
N LEU A 123 7.86 -4.80 8.77
CA LEU A 123 6.84 -5.82 8.95
C LEU A 123 7.40 -7.11 9.56
N GLU A 124 8.56 -7.57 9.10
CA GLU A 124 9.23 -8.74 9.67
C GLU A 124 9.55 -8.54 11.16
N ARG A 125 10.07 -7.36 11.53
CA ARG A 125 10.37 -7.01 12.93
C ARG A 125 9.13 -6.92 13.80
N LEU A 126 8.07 -6.26 13.32
CA LEU A 126 6.79 -6.12 14.01
C LEU A 126 6.18 -7.51 14.32
N LEU A 127 6.15 -8.38 13.31
CA LEU A 127 5.61 -9.73 13.48
C LEU A 127 6.48 -10.59 14.41
N ALA A 128 7.81 -10.47 14.33
CA ALA A 128 8.72 -11.17 15.25
C ALA A 128 8.56 -10.70 16.71
N ALA A 129 8.20 -9.44 16.92
CA ALA A 129 7.90 -8.87 18.23
C ALA A 129 6.47 -9.18 18.72
N GLY A 130 5.65 -9.86 17.93
CA GLY A 130 4.26 -10.17 18.27
C GLY A 130 3.31 -8.97 18.22
N VAL A 131 3.72 -7.87 17.58
CA VAL A 131 2.87 -6.69 17.38
C VAL A 131 1.76 -7.03 16.39
N GLN A 132 0.54 -6.62 16.70
CA GLN A 132 -0.58 -6.79 15.78
C GLN A 132 -0.41 -5.83 14.60
N VAL A 133 -0.36 -6.39 13.39
CA VAL A 133 -0.35 -5.61 12.15
C VAL A 133 -1.67 -5.84 11.43
N GLY A 134 -2.18 -4.79 10.79
CA GLY A 134 -3.43 -4.82 10.03
C GLY A 134 -3.26 -5.29 8.59
N PRO A 135 -4.23 -4.99 7.72
CA PRO A 135 -4.10 -5.20 6.29
C PRO A 135 -2.89 -4.43 5.75
N VAL A 136 -2.17 -5.05 4.82
CA VAL A 136 -1.01 -4.43 4.18
C VAL A 136 -1.10 -4.65 2.69
N ALA A 137 -1.04 -3.59 1.91
CA ALA A 137 -0.97 -3.65 0.46
C ALA A 137 0.45 -3.38 -0.02
N GLU A 138 0.88 -4.06 -1.06
CA GLU A 138 2.08 -3.75 -1.81
C GLU A 138 1.66 -3.16 -3.16
N SER A 139 2.45 -2.21 -3.63
CA SER A 139 2.32 -1.57 -4.92
C SER A 139 3.57 -1.89 -5.74
N ASP A 140 3.39 -2.38 -6.97
CA ASP A 140 4.50 -2.77 -7.85
C ASP A 140 5.44 -1.61 -8.23
N ASP A 141 5.06 -0.37 -7.93
CA ASP A 141 5.90 0.83 -8.07
C ASP A 141 6.83 1.08 -6.86
N GLY A 142 6.97 0.11 -5.95
CA GLY A 142 7.96 0.15 -4.88
C GLY A 142 7.46 0.76 -3.58
N ARG A 143 6.16 0.69 -3.30
CA ARG A 143 5.56 1.18 -2.05
C ARG A 143 4.80 0.09 -1.29
N MET A 144 4.74 0.22 0.03
CA MET A 144 3.98 -0.67 0.93
C MET A 144 3.09 0.18 1.84
N LEU A 145 1.80 -0.17 1.88
CA LEU A 145 0.75 0.59 2.55
C LEU A 145 0.19 -0.20 3.74
N PHE A 146 0.37 0.32 4.94
CA PHE A 146 -0.12 -0.26 6.19
C PHE A 146 -1.42 0.42 6.60
N PHE A 147 -2.51 -0.35 6.65
CA PHE A 147 -3.82 0.14 7.02
C PHE A 147 -3.98 0.06 8.55
N THR A 148 -4.39 1.18 9.14
CA THR A 148 -4.46 1.39 10.60
C THR A 148 -5.79 2.04 10.97
N LEU A 149 -6.14 2.02 12.26
CA LEU A 149 -7.23 2.86 12.75
C LEU A 149 -6.88 4.31 12.50
N THR A 150 -7.90 5.15 12.27
CA THR A 150 -7.62 6.58 12.16
C THR A 150 -7.12 7.13 13.49
N ARG A 151 -6.16 8.06 13.46
CA ARG A 151 -5.75 8.80 14.68
C ARG A 151 -6.80 9.81 15.15
N GLY A 152 -7.74 10.18 14.27
CA GLY A 152 -8.76 11.18 14.56
C GLY A 152 -9.98 10.61 15.28
N THR A 153 -10.60 11.39 16.15
CA THR A 153 -11.98 11.16 16.59
C THR A 153 -12.91 11.81 15.57
N PRO A 154 -13.70 11.06 14.77
CA PRO A 154 -14.57 11.65 13.75
C PRO A 154 -15.61 12.63 14.32
N GLU A 155 -15.89 12.53 15.62
CA GLU A 155 -16.88 13.33 16.33
C GLU A 155 -16.36 14.66 16.86
N VAL A 156 -15.05 14.93 16.78
CA VAL A 156 -14.44 16.16 17.30
C VAL A 156 -13.63 16.84 16.18
N GLU A 157 -14.35 17.48 15.25
CA GLU A 157 -13.74 18.19 14.12
C GLU A 157 -12.72 19.26 14.55
N ASP A 158 -12.88 19.82 15.76
CA ASP A 158 -12.03 20.88 16.31
C ASP A 158 -10.73 20.39 16.97
N GLU A 159 -10.54 19.07 17.14
CA GLU A 159 -9.33 18.47 17.73
C GLU A 159 -8.35 17.91 16.69
N TRP A 160 -8.66 18.07 15.40
CA TRP A 160 -7.75 17.64 14.34
C TRP A 160 -6.59 18.63 14.16
N TRP A 161 -5.36 18.17 14.38
CA TRP A 161 -4.14 18.95 14.16
C TRP A 161 -3.30 18.35 13.01
N PRO A 162 -2.88 19.16 12.01
CA PRO A 162 -2.00 18.70 10.95
C PRO A 162 -0.60 18.35 11.50
N CYS A 163 0.00 17.26 11.01
CA CYS A 163 1.36 16.82 11.33
C CYS A 163 2.25 16.88 10.08
N GLU A 164 3.57 17.01 10.25
CA GLU A 164 4.54 17.02 9.14
C GLU A 164 4.56 15.73 8.32
N LEU A 165 4.02 14.63 8.85
CA LEU A 165 3.88 13.36 8.12
C LEU A 165 2.57 13.26 7.32
N ASP A 166 1.64 14.22 7.49
CA ASP A 166 0.36 14.21 6.81
C ASP A 166 0.55 14.40 5.31
N CYS A 167 0.19 13.37 4.55
CA CYS A 167 0.27 13.41 3.10
C CYS A 167 -1.09 13.74 2.51
N HIS A 168 -1.14 14.82 1.74
CA HIS A 168 -2.20 15.05 0.78
C HIS A 168 -1.75 14.57 -0.61
N PRO A 169 -2.69 14.23 -1.51
CA PRO A 169 -2.35 13.78 -2.87
C PRO A 169 -1.42 14.74 -3.63
N GLU A 170 -1.46 16.02 -3.31
CA GLU A 170 -0.60 17.07 -3.88
C GLU A 170 0.82 17.14 -3.29
N THR A 171 1.07 16.59 -2.09
CA THR A 171 2.38 16.65 -1.42
C THR A 171 3.18 15.34 -1.55
N MET A 172 2.74 14.43 -2.42
CA MET A 172 3.39 13.11 -2.57
C MET A 172 4.90 13.22 -2.85
N ASP A 173 5.34 14.24 -3.60
CA ASP A 173 6.77 14.43 -3.91
C ASP A 173 7.60 14.98 -2.73
N GLU A 174 6.97 15.50 -1.68
CA GLU A 174 7.63 16.18 -0.54
C GLU A 174 8.13 15.21 0.54
N HIS A 175 7.62 13.97 0.55
CA HIS A 175 7.95 12.95 1.54
C HIS A 175 8.33 11.63 0.86
N PRO A 176 9.59 11.47 0.38
CA PRO A 176 10.04 10.22 -0.25
C PRO A 176 10.11 9.03 0.73
N GLY A 177 10.23 9.30 2.03
CA GLY A 177 10.21 8.30 3.11
C GLY A 177 8.79 7.85 3.47
N LEU A 178 8.45 7.97 4.76
CA LEU A 178 7.13 7.66 5.28
C LEU A 178 6.13 8.79 4.96
N ARG A 179 4.95 8.40 4.48
CA ARG A 179 3.78 9.25 4.24
C ARG A 179 2.62 8.76 5.09
N TRP A 180 1.89 9.67 5.72
CA TRP A 180 0.70 9.32 6.50
C TRP A 180 -0.55 9.89 5.84
N HIS A 181 -1.30 9.04 5.16
CA HIS A 181 -2.59 9.39 4.57
C HIS A 181 -3.67 9.38 5.66
N CYS A 182 -4.03 10.59 6.11
CA CYS A 182 -5.04 10.85 7.14
C CYS A 182 -6.27 11.52 6.53
N ARG A 183 -6.87 12.49 7.24
CA ARG A 183 -8.04 13.26 6.81
C ARG A 183 -7.74 14.06 5.54
N GLY A 184 -8.71 14.07 4.62
CA GLY A 184 -8.57 14.77 3.33
C GLY A 184 -7.61 14.09 2.36
N SER A 185 -7.22 12.84 2.62
CA SER A 185 -6.37 12.05 1.74
C SER A 185 -7.10 10.80 1.23
N TYR A 186 -6.47 10.11 0.29
CA TYR A 186 -6.95 8.84 -0.22
C TYR A 186 -5.75 7.99 -0.69
N VAL A 187 -5.97 6.68 -0.77
CA VAL A 187 -5.05 5.76 -1.45
C VAL A 187 -5.81 4.86 -2.40
N LEU A 188 -5.12 4.35 -3.43
CA LEU A 188 -5.66 3.30 -4.29
C LEU A 188 -5.87 2.01 -3.47
N VAL A 189 -6.87 1.22 -3.85
CA VAL A 189 -7.20 -0.07 -3.20
C VAL A 189 -6.90 -1.22 -4.16
N PRO A 190 -6.21 -2.29 -3.72
CA PRO A 190 -6.05 -3.49 -4.54
C PRO A 190 -7.40 -4.04 -5.07
N PRO A 191 -7.50 -4.48 -6.33
CA PRO A 191 -6.41 -4.72 -7.28
C PRO A 191 -6.20 -3.54 -8.27
N ALA A 192 -6.06 -2.31 -7.79
CA ALA A 192 -5.82 -1.15 -8.65
C ALA A 192 -4.63 -1.35 -9.60
N ARG A 193 -4.81 -0.98 -10.87
CA ARG A 193 -3.75 -1.03 -11.89
C ARG A 193 -2.91 0.23 -11.86
N LEU A 194 -1.62 0.09 -12.09
CA LEU A 194 -0.64 1.16 -12.09
C LEU A 194 -0.18 1.47 -13.52
N PRO A 195 0.22 2.73 -13.82
CA PRO A 195 0.81 3.07 -15.11
C PRO A 195 2.08 2.28 -15.39
N GLY A 196 2.28 1.88 -16.64
CA GLY A 196 3.43 1.12 -17.09
C GLY A 196 3.03 0.08 -18.13
N ASP A 197 4.02 -0.50 -18.80
CA ASP A 197 3.78 -1.49 -19.86
C ASP A 197 3.71 -2.94 -19.33
N ASP A 198 4.07 -3.15 -18.05
CA ASP A 198 4.24 -4.48 -17.45
C ASP A 198 3.02 -5.00 -16.67
N GLY A 199 1.86 -4.36 -16.81
CA GLY A 199 0.64 -4.78 -16.10
C GLY A 199 0.74 -4.63 -14.57
N GLN A 200 1.57 -3.69 -14.11
CA GLN A 200 1.78 -3.37 -12.70
C GLN A 200 0.47 -3.10 -11.97
N ALA A 201 0.36 -3.57 -10.74
CA ALA A 201 -0.84 -3.43 -9.93
C ALA A 201 -0.51 -3.30 -8.44
N MET A 202 -1.54 -3.08 -7.65
CA MET A 202 -1.49 -3.23 -6.20
C MET A 202 -2.12 -4.56 -5.79
N HIS A 203 -1.54 -5.21 -4.79
CA HIS A 203 -2.05 -6.45 -4.20
C HIS A 203 -2.05 -6.40 -2.68
N TRP A 204 -2.98 -7.11 -2.06
CA TRP A 204 -2.94 -7.36 -0.63
C TRP A 204 -1.79 -8.33 -0.31
N PHE A 205 -0.82 -7.89 0.48
CA PHE A 205 0.23 -8.73 1.06
C PHE A 205 -0.25 -9.39 2.36
N ARG A 206 -0.91 -8.61 3.22
CA ARG A 206 -1.74 -9.11 4.34
C ARG A 206 -3.18 -8.69 4.08
N GLY A 207 -4.09 -9.66 4.18
CA GLY A 207 -5.47 -9.49 3.80
C GLY A 207 -6.31 -8.67 4.78
N LEU A 208 -7.53 -8.37 4.35
CA LEU A 208 -8.52 -7.55 5.06
C LEU A 208 -9.14 -8.26 6.28
N GLU A 209 -8.87 -9.56 6.46
CA GLU A 209 -9.24 -10.32 7.65
C GLU A 209 -8.48 -9.90 8.92
N HIS A 210 -7.40 -9.12 8.78
CA HIS A 210 -6.66 -8.59 9.92
C HIS A 210 -7.30 -7.27 10.40
N PRO A 211 -7.55 -7.12 11.71
CA PRO A 211 -8.12 -5.88 12.24
C PRO A 211 -7.13 -4.72 12.09
N LEU A 212 -7.68 -3.52 11.94
CA LEU A 212 -6.88 -2.29 11.92
C LEU A 212 -6.24 -2.06 13.30
N PRO A 213 -4.89 -1.97 13.39
CA PRO A 213 -4.20 -1.66 14.65
C PRO A 213 -4.19 -0.16 14.92
N ASP A 214 -3.85 0.23 16.15
CA ASP A 214 -3.49 1.61 16.47
C ASP A 214 -2.24 2.02 15.67
N PRO A 215 -2.28 3.13 14.89
CA PRO A 215 -1.16 3.57 14.07
C PRO A 215 0.11 3.82 14.89
N LEU A 216 -0.01 4.29 16.13
CA LEU A 216 1.14 4.61 16.98
C LEU A 216 2.01 3.38 17.28
N THR A 217 1.44 2.18 17.24
CA THR A 217 2.19 0.93 17.45
C THR A 217 3.12 0.59 16.27
N LEU A 218 2.89 1.20 15.10
CA LEU A 218 3.65 0.93 13.89
C LEU A 218 4.65 2.05 13.54
N LEU A 219 4.41 3.27 14.04
CA LEU A 219 5.18 4.46 13.63
C LEU A 219 6.68 4.32 13.86
N GLU A 220 7.12 4.03 15.08
CA GLU A 220 8.55 3.94 15.41
C GLU A 220 9.27 2.90 14.53
N PRO A 221 8.81 1.63 14.44
CA PRO A 221 9.43 0.64 13.56
C PRO A 221 9.48 1.04 12.08
N LEU A 222 8.42 1.69 11.57
CA LEU A 222 8.35 2.11 10.17
C LEU A 222 9.27 3.30 9.90
N THR A 223 9.29 4.30 10.77
CA THR A 223 10.18 5.47 10.66
C THR A 223 11.64 5.05 10.76
N ASP A 224 11.98 4.16 11.69
CA ASP A 224 13.34 3.63 11.85
C ASP A 224 13.81 2.88 10.61
N ALA A 225 12.95 2.06 10.02
CA ALA A 225 13.26 1.38 8.77
C ALA A 225 13.45 2.40 7.63
N CYS A 226 12.53 3.35 7.46
CA CYS A 226 12.64 4.37 6.42
C CYS A 226 13.93 5.20 6.53
N ALA A 227 14.35 5.55 7.74
CA ALA A 227 15.58 6.32 7.98
C ALA A 227 16.85 5.54 7.56
N LYS A 228 16.88 4.22 7.77
CA LYS A 228 18.00 3.37 7.33
C LYS A 228 18.12 3.36 5.81
N TYR A 229 17.00 3.15 5.12
CA TYR A 229 16.98 3.13 3.65
C TYR A 229 17.32 4.48 3.04
N ALA A 230 16.83 5.59 3.61
CA ALA A 230 17.21 6.93 3.16
C ALA A 230 18.72 7.21 3.30
N GLY A 231 19.37 6.66 4.33
CA GLY A 231 20.81 6.76 4.53
C GLY A 231 21.65 5.88 3.59
N GLU A 232 21.10 4.73 3.17
CA GLU A 232 21.75 3.82 2.21
C GLU A 232 21.71 4.35 0.78
N ASP A 233 20.58 4.96 0.35
CA ASP A 233 20.46 5.61 -0.96
C ASP A 233 21.39 6.84 -1.08
N GLN A 234 21.55 7.63 -0.01
CA GLN A 234 22.54 8.72 0.01
C GLN A 234 24.00 8.22 0.00
N ALA A 235 24.27 7.04 0.57
CA ALA A 235 25.60 6.45 0.54
C ALA A 235 25.96 5.87 -0.84
N THR A 236 25.00 5.31 -1.58
CA THR A 236 25.19 4.83 -2.95
C THR A 236 25.28 5.95 -3.98
N GLU A 237 24.70 7.13 -3.69
CA GLU A 237 24.84 8.34 -4.52
C GLU A 237 26.15 9.13 -4.33
N THR A 238 27.10 8.65 -3.51
CA THR A 238 28.41 9.30 -3.37
C THR A 238 29.25 9.18 -4.66
N TRP A 239 29.19 10.24 -5.47
CA TRP A 239 29.90 10.41 -6.74
C TRP A 239 31.43 10.25 -6.60
N PRO A 240 32.16 9.68 -7.59
CA PRO A 240 33.58 9.42 -7.45
C PRO A 240 34.40 10.71 -7.37
N THR A 241 35.21 10.83 -6.32
CA THR A 241 36.29 11.80 -6.21
C THR A 241 37.31 11.54 -7.30
N ARG A 242 37.35 12.43 -8.29
CA ARG A 242 38.38 12.45 -9.33
C ARG A 242 39.71 12.84 -8.66
N HIS A 243 40.66 11.90 -8.62
CA HIS A 243 42.07 12.15 -8.40
C HIS A 243 42.76 12.56 -9.71
#